data_AF-A0A5B7AF32-F1
#
_entry.id   AF-A0A5B7AF32-F1
#
_cell.length_a   1.000
_cell.length_b   1.000
_cell.length_c   1.000
_cell.angle_alpha   90.00
_cell.angle_beta   90.00
_cell.angle_gamma   90.00
#
_symmetry.space_group_name_H-M   'P 1'
#
loop_
_entity.id
_entity.type
_entity.pdbx_description
1 polymer ?
#
loop_
_entity_poly.entity_id
_entity_poly.type
_entity_poly.pdbx_seq_one_letter_code
_entity_poly.pdbx_strand_id
1 'polypeptide(L)'
;VAVEGSWDNWKTRELLQRSGKDFTVMKVLQSGVYHYRFIIDGQWRYDPDLPLERDDMGNMFNILDLKDHVPGVLNNISASESPASPISDYDNSPFSSEDF
;
A
#
# COMPACT_ATOMS: atom_id res chain seq x y z
N VAL A 1 22.55 -9.94 1.58
CA VAL A 1 21.21 -10.06 2.19
C VAL A 1 20.36 -10.90 1.27
N ALA A 2 19.60 -11.84 1.82
CA ALA A 2 18.67 -12.65 1.06
C ALA A 2 17.26 -12.54 1.66
N VAL A 3 16.26 -13.00 0.92
CA VAL A 3 14.88 -13.14 1.38
C VAL A 3 14.37 -14.53 1.03
N GLU A 4 13.56 -15.09 1.91
CA GLU A 4 12.77 -16.30 1.66
C GLU A 4 11.34 -16.07 2.14
N GLY A 5 10.38 -16.75 1.53
CA GLY A 5 8.97 -16.54 1.82
C GLY A 5 8.08 -17.73 1.48
N SER A 6 6.82 -17.65 1.90
CA SER A 6 5.83 -18.70 1.72
C SER A 6 5.37 -18.87 0.27
N TRP A 7 5.70 -17.94 -0.63
CA TRP A 7 5.34 -17.98 -2.06
C TRP A 7 5.84 -19.23 -2.80
N ASP A 8 6.89 -19.89 -2.29
CA ASP A 8 7.40 -21.15 -2.84
C ASP A 8 7.52 -22.25 -1.79
N ASN A 9 6.81 -22.10 -0.66
CA ASN A 9 6.94 -22.93 0.53
C ASN A 9 8.35 -22.89 1.17
N TRP A 10 8.98 -21.71 1.23
CA TRP A 10 10.28 -21.50 1.88
C TRP A 10 11.42 -22.33 1.28
N LYS A 11 11.32 -22.63 -0.03
CA LYS A 11 12.27 -23.54 -0.71
C LYS A 11 13.48 -22.81 -1.24
N THR A 12 13.29 -21.60 -1.76
CA THR A 12 14.35 -20.81 -2.38
C THR A 12 14.69 -19.59 -1.56
N ARG A 13 15.97 -19.21 -1.65
CA ARG A 13 16.52 -18.00 -1.07
C ARG A 13 16.91 -17.08 -2.20
N GLU A 14 16.29 -15.92 -2.25
CA GLU A 14 16.57 -14.93 -3.28
C GLU A 14 17.53 -13.89 -2.73
N LEU A 15 18.65 -13.67 -3.44
CA LEU A 15 19.60 -12.63 -3.09
C LEU A 15 19.04 -11.27 -3.50
N LEU A 16 19.02 -10.33 -2.56
CA LEU A 16 18.60 -8.95 -2.83
C LEU A 16 19.71 -8.19 -3.55
N GLN A 17 19.32 -7.41 -4.55
CA GLN A 17 20.20 -6.48 -5.24
C GLN A 17 20.53 -5.31 -4.33
N ARG A 18 21.81 -5.05 -4.11
CA ARG A 18 22.27 -3.91 -3.32
C ARG A 18 22.37 -2.67 -4.19
N SER A 19 21.69 -1.59 -3.79
CA SER A 19 21.80 -0.26 -4.40
C SER A 19 22.15 0.76 -3.32
N GLY A 20 23.44 1.05 -3.16
CA GLY A 20 23.93 1.94 -2.10
C GLY A 20 23.64 1.39 -0.70
N LYS A 21 22.65 1.98 -0.02
CA LYS A 21 22.16 1.59 1.31
C LYS A 21 20.97 0.64 1.25
N ASP A 22 20.32 0.52 0.10
CA ASP A 22 19.08 -0.22 -0.07
C ASP A 22 19.34 -1.63 -0.61
N PHE A 23 18.43 -2.55 -0.28
CA PHE A 23 18.40 -3.92 -0.78
C PHE A 23 17.03 -4.19 -1.39
N THR A 24 16.99 -4.57 -2.66
CA THR A 24 15.73 -4.69 -3.42
C THR A 24 15.66 -6.00 -4.20
N VAL A 25 14.46 -6.54 -4.35
CA VAL A 25 14.14 -7.66 -5.26
C VAL A 25 12.80 -7.37 -5.93
N MET A 26 12.67 -7.72 -7.19
CA MET A 26 11.42 -7.59 -7.95
C MET A 26 10.88 -8.99 -8.22
N LYS A 27 9.64 -9.25 -7.78
CA LYS A 27 9.01 -10.56 -7.92
C LYS A 27 7.56 -10.42 -8.35
N VAL A 28 7.17 -11.24 -9.32
CA VAL A 28 5.76 -11.39 -9.73
C VAL A 28 5.15 -12.50 -8.89
N LEU A 29 4.13 -12.16 -8.11
CA LEU A 29 3.41 -13.07 -7.24
C LEU A 29 1.92 -13.05 -7.58
N GLN A 30 1.24 -14.17 -7.34
CA GLN A 30 -0.21 -14.25 -7.48
C GLN A 30 -0.88 -13.47 -6.33
N SER A 31 -2.16 -13.13 -6.50
CA SER A 31 -2.95 -12.53 -5.42
C SER A 31 -3.03 -13.49 -4.23
N GLY A 32 -2.77 -12.98 -3.03
CA GLY A 32 -2.69 -13.80 -1.82
C GLY A 32 -1.98 -13.08 -0.68
N VAL A 33 -1.95 -13.72 0.49
CA VAL A 33 -1.18 -13.27 1.65
C VAL A 33 0.04 -14.17 1.78
N TYR A 34 1.21 -13.56 1.86
CA TYR A 34 2.48 -14.26 1.97
C TYR A 34 3.20 -13.85 3.26
N HIS A 35 4.01 -14.77 3.77
CA HIS A 35 4.91 -14.53 4.88
C HIS A 35 6.32 -14.56 4.36
N TYR A 36 7.18 -13.68 4.88
CA TYR A 36 8.57 -13.64 4.46
C TYR A 36 9.50 -13.24 5.59
N ARG A 37 10.78 -13.53 5.41
CA ARG A 37 11.84 -13.10 6.32
C ARG A 37 13.12 -12.82 5.56
N PHE A 38 13.91 -11.93 6.11
CA PHE A 38 15.24 -11.60 5.60
C PHE A 38 16.29 -12.51 6.22
N ILE A 39 17.34 -12.78 5.47
CA ILE A 39 18.54 -13.46 5.92
C ILE A 39 19.69 -12.45 5.79
N ILE A 40 20.12 -11.93 6.94
CA ILE A 40 21.23 -10.99 7.05
C ILE A 40 22.35 -11.72 7.80
N ASP A 41 23.51 -11.88 7.14
CA ASP A 41 24.68 -12.56 7.69
C ASP A 41 24.38 -13.97 8.26
N GLY A 42 23.47 -14.69 7.59
CA GLY A 42 23.06 -16.04 7.97
C GLY A 42 22.04 -16.10 9.11
N GLN A 43 21.59 -14.97 9.64
CA GLN A 43 20.57 -14.88 10.68
C GLN A 43 19.22 -14.45 10.10
N TRP A 44 18.14 -15.07 10.58
CA TRP A 44 16.78 -14.65 10.25
C TRP A 44 16.46 -13.32 10.91
N ARG A 45 15.91 -12.41 10.11
CA ARG A 45 15.53 -11.06 10.49
C ARG A 45 14.16 -10.75 9.92
N TYR A 46 13.43 -9.90 10.63
CA TYR A 46 12.19 -9.29 10.19
C TYR A 46 12.35 -7.77 10.28
N ASP A 47 11.52 -7.06 9.56
CA ASP A 47 11.39 -5.62 9.64
C ASP A 47 10.33 -5.28 10.71
N PRO A 48 10.69 -4.57 11.79
CA PRO A 48 9.73 -4.19 12.83
C PRO A 48 8.74 -3.10 12.38
N ASP A 49 9.03 -2.38 11.30
CA ASP A 49 8.18 -1.30 10.79
C ASP A 49 7.11 -1.82 9.81
N LEU A 50 7.20 -3.10 9.41
CA LEU A 50 6.25 -3.75 8.51
C LEU A 50 5.29 -4.67 9.28
N PRO A 51 4.09 -4.94 8.72
CA PRO A 51 3.17 -5.92 9.28
C PRO A 51 3.90 -7.24 9.55
N LEU A 52 3.67 -7.80 10.74
CA LEU A 52 4.32 -9.02 11.19
C LEU A 52 3.33 -9.97 11.86
N GLU A 53 3.62 -11.25 11.75
CA GLU A 53 2.87 -12.34 12.37
C GLU A 53 3.82 -13.18 13.22
N ARG A 54 3.29 -13.71 14.32
CA ARG A 54 4.00 -14.66 15.17
C ARG A 54 3.27 -16.01 15.10
N ASP A 55 4.02 -17.07 14.82
CA ASP A 55 3.48 -18.43 14.86
C ASP A 55 3.45 -18.99 16.30
N ASP A 56 2.80 -20.15 16.47
CA ASP A 56 2.69 -20.85 17.76
C ASP A 56 4.05 -21.29 18.33
N MET A 57 5.08 -21.37 17.48
CA MET A 57 6.45 -21.72 17.86
C MET A 57 7.28 -20.48 18.25
N GLY A 58 6.71 -19.28 18.17
CA GLY A 58 7.37 -18.02 18.49
C GLY A 58 8.23 -17.44 17.36
N ASN A 59 8.20 -18.00 16.15
CA ASN A 59 8.85 -17.43 15.00
C ASN A 59 8.09 -16.20 14.51
N MET A 60 8.83 -15.16 14.12
CA MET A 60 8.27 -13.92 13.58
C MET A 60 8.54 -13.83 12.08
N PHE A 61 7.52 -13.43 11.34
CA PHE A 61 7.57 -13.24 9.89
C PHE A 61 6.92 -11.91 9.52
N ASN A 62 7.40 -11.26 8.48
CA ASN A 62 6.67 -10.14 7.89
C ASN A 62 5.55 -10.66 6.98
N ILE A 63 4.46 -9.90 6.90
CA ILE A 63 3.28 -10.20 6.08
C ILE A 63 3.31 -9.33 4.82
N LEU A 64 3.05 -9.96 3.67
CA LEU A 64 2.86 -9.31 2.38
C LEU A 64 1.46 -9.66 1.88
N ASP A 65 0.53 -8.70 1.98
CA ASP A 65 -0.83 -8.85 1.47
C ASP A 65 -0.93 -8.30 0.03
N LEU A 66 -1.17 -9.20 -0.92
CA LEU A 66 -1.38 -8.92 -2.34
C LEU A 66 -2.83 -9.16 -2.76
N LYS A 67 -3.76 -9.38 -1.82
CA LYS A 67 -5.18 -9.43 -2.13
C LYS A 67 -5.64 -8.08 -2.66
N ASP A 68 -6.57 -8.11 -3.62
CA ASP A 68 -7.01 -6.96 -4.41
C ASP A 68 -7.13 -5.67 -3.59
N HIS A 69 -6.07 -4.86 -3.63
CA HIS A 69 -6.28 -3.42 -3.63
C HIS A 69 -6.96 -3.15 -4.96
N VAL A 70 -8.30 -3.15 -4.94
CA VAL A 70 -9.01 -2.17 -5.77
C VAL A 70 -8.23 -0.87 -5.55
N PRO A 71 -7.77 -0.16 -6.59
CA PRO A 71 -7.45 1.25 -6.44
C PRO A 71 -8.77 1.96 -6.12
N GLY A 72 -9.34 1.65 -4.96
CA GLY A 72 -10.37 2.40 -4.30
C GLY A 72 -9.65 3.68 -4.00
N VAL A 73 -9.93 4.66 -4.86
CA VAL A 73 -9.78 6.09 -4.63
C VAL A 73 -9.19 6.32 -3.27
N LEU A 74 -7.90 6.62 -3.23
CA LEU A 74 -7.22 7.11 -2.06
C LEU A 74 -8.12 8.26 -1.57
N ASN A 75 -8.98 8.00 -0.57
CA ASN A 75 -9.85 9.00 0.05
C ASN A 75 -9.00 9.95 0.93
N ASN A 76 -7.75 10.19 0.51
CA ASN A 76 -6.92 11.32 0.89
C ASN A 76 -7.01 12.44 -0.16
N ILE A 77 -8.10 12.51 -0.90
CA ILE A 77 -8.64 13.82 -1.23
C ILE A 77 -8.88 14.48 0.15
N SER A 78 -7.84 15.06 0.73
CA SER A 78 -7.93 16.38 1.32
C SER A 78 -8.69 17.15 0.27
N ALA A 79 -10.00 17.13 0.40
CA ALA A 79 -10.86 18.05 -0.27
C ALA A 79 -10.37 19.39 0.26
N SER A 80 -9.43 19.99 -0.47
CA SER A 80 -9.58 21.38 -0.80
C SER A 80 -10.94 21.47 -1.49
N GLU A 81 -11.99 21.52 -0.64
CA GLU A 81 -13.32 21.95 -1.02
C GLU A 81 -13.07 23.22 -1.80
N SER A 82 -13.16 23.12 -3.12
CA SER A 82 -13.48 24.30 -3.90
C SER A 82 -14.78 24.79 -3.28
N PRO A 83 -14.83 26.01 -2.73
CA PRO A 83 -15.99 26.46 -1.98
C PRO A 83 -17.22 26.28 -2.88
N ALA A 84 -18.27 25.68 -2.34
CA ALA A 84 -19.54 25.61 -3.04
C ALA A 84 -19.90 27.03 -3.48
N SER A 85 -20.22 27.21 -4.76
CA SER A 85 -20.66 28.50 -5.29
C SER A 85 -21.77 29.06 -4.39
N PRO A 86 -21.73 30.35 -4.03
CA PRO A 86 -22.75 30.93 -3.19
C PRO A 86 -24.12 30.77 -3.87
N ILE A 87 -25.06 30.18 -3.14
CA ILE A 87 -26.46 29.98 -3.56
C ILE A 87 -27.27 31.29 -3.63
N SER A 88 -26.68 32.43 -3.34
CA SER A 88 -27.43 33.66 -3.03
C SER A 88 -27.19 34.87 -3.94
N ASP A 89 -26.43 34.77 -5.03
CA ASP A 89 -26.23 35.89 -5.97
C ASP A 89 -26.83 35.70 -7.37
N TYR A 90 -27.60 34.63 -7.59
CA TYR A 90 -28.44 34.55 -8.78
C TYR A 90 -29.82 35.16 -8.48
N ASP A 91 -29.92 36.48 -8.63
CA ASP A 91 -31.19 37.18 -8.75
C ASP A 91 -31.88 36.71 -10.04
N ASN A 92 -32.60 35.58 -9.96
CA ASN A 92 -33.50 35.12 -11.01
C ASN A 92 -34.85 35.84 -10.86
N SER A 93 -34.83 37.16 -10.71
CA SER A 93 -36.04 37.97 -10.88
C SER A 93 -36.48 37.82 -12.34
N PRO A 94 -37.67 37.25 -12.60
CA PRO A 94 -38.17 37.16 -13.96
C PRO A 94 -38.32 38.56 -14.52
N PHE A 95 -37.81 38.79 -15.73
CA PHE A 95 -37.97 40.06 -16.43
C PHE A 95 -39.45 40.46 -16.46
N SER A 96 -39.76 41.61 -15.86
CA SER A 96 -41.11 42.17 -15.92
C SER A 96 -41.42 42.65 -17.34
N SER A 97 -42.70 42.73 -17.69
CA SER A 97 -43.15 43.18 -19.00
C SER A 97 -42.87 44.67 -19.28
N GLU A 98 -42.27 45.40 -18.33
CA GLU A 98 -41.81 46.78 -18.48
C GLU A 98 -40.37 46.92 -19.01
N ASP A 99 -39.65 45.81 -19.26
CA ASP A 99 -38.30 45.81 -19.87
C ASP A 99 -38.33 45.67 -21.41
N PHE A 100 -39.51 45.76 -22.04
CA PHE A 100 -39.72 45.69 -23.50
C PHE A 100 -40.39 46.95 -24.06
#